data_AF-A0A5B8VKT0-F1
#
_entry.id   AF-A0A5B8VKT0-F1
#
_cell.length_a   1.000
_cell.length_b   1.000
_cell.length_c   1.000
_cell.angle_alpha   90.00
_cell.angle_beta   90.00
_cell.angle_gamma   90.00
#
_symmetry.space_group_name_H-M   'P 1'
#
loop_
_entity.id
_entity.type
_entity.pdbx_description
1 polymer ?
#
loop_
_entity_poly.entity_id
_entity_poly.type
_entity_poly.pdbx_seq_one_letter_code
_entity_poly.pdbx_strand_id
1 'polypeptide(L)'
;MLVNVPVESNCFSQVRSDLQRVYKQVIDRQCAKYLMSAKAIWTANQDINAANRAGALLARVEPNASCYGEVEYLFEQIGNRVKVISDRPWEYKLKVLDARISQAEGAMEVLRIFAKNQPNYVGYNIGGWFR
;
A
#
# COMPACT_ATOMS: atom_id res chain seq x y z
N MET A 1 8.02 -19.18 -4.34
CA MET A 1 6.74 -18.99 -3.62
C MET A 1 7.04 -18.87 -2.13
N LEU A 2 6.97 -17.66 -1.58
CA LEU A 2 7.18 -17.41 -0.13
C LEU A 2 5.88 -17.49 0.68
N VAL A 3 4.74 -17.63 0.00
CA VAL A 3 3.39 -17.59 0.62
C VAL A 3 2.88 -18.98 1.04
N ASN A 4 3.64 -20.04 0.74
CA ASN A 4 3.19 -21.43 0.91
C ASN A 4 3.71 -22.10 2.19
N VAL A 5 4.21 -21.31 3.14
CA VAL A 5 4.78 -21.81 4.39
C VAL A 5 3.68 -21.89 5.46
N PRO A 6 3.43 -23.06 6.07
CA PRO A 6 2.45 -23.21 7.13
C PRO A 6 2.80 -22.37 8.36
N VAL A 7 1.79 -21.78 9.00
CA VAL A 7 1.92 -20.91 10.20
C VAL A 7 2.56 -21.62 11.40
N GLU A 8 2.41 -22.94 11.47
CA GLU A 8 2.95 -23.82 12.52
C GLU A 8 4.44 -24.14 12.34
N SER A 9 5.02 -23.78 11.19
CA SER A 9 6.43 -24.05 10.93
C SER A 9 7.33 -23.07 11.69
N ASN A 10 8.48 -23.59 12.13
CA ASN A 10 9.52 -22.80 12.81
C ASN A 10 10.11 -21.66 11.96
N CYS A 11 9.94 -21.71 10.63
CA CYS A 11 10.47 -20.73 9.69
C CYS A 11 9.43 -19.70 9.20
N PHE A 12 8.16 -19.84 9.62
CA PHE A 12 7.07 -18.96 9.18
C PHE A 12 7.33 -17.48 9.50
N SER A 13 7.83 -17.19 10.70
CA SER A 13 8.14 -15.82 11.14
C SER A 13 9.25 -15.18 10.32
N GLN A 14 10.25 -15.98 9.94
CA GLN A 14 11.40 -15.53 9.15
C GLN A 14 11.03 -15.30 7.67
N VAL A 15 10.28 -16.22 7.08
CA VAL A 15 9.78 -16.05 5.70
C VAL A 15 8.82 -14.85 5.60
N ARG A 16 8.00 -14.61 6.63
CA ARG A 16 7.13 -13.44 6.70
C ARG A 16 7.93 -12.13 6.74
N SER A 17 8.99 -12.05 7.55
CA SER A 17 9.80 -10.83 7.65
C SER A 17 10.61 -10.57 6.36
N ASP A 18 11.13 -11.63 5.74
CA ASP A 18 11.80 -11.54 4.44
C ASP A 18 10.83 -11.08 3.34
N LEU A 19 9.62 -11.60 3.34
CA LEU A 19 8.58 -11.19 2.39
C LEU A 19 8.22 -9.71 2.53
N GLN A 20 8.07 -9.21 3.77
CA GLN A 20 7.81 -7.80 4.04
C GLN A 20 8.95 -6.91 3.53
N ARG A 21 10.20 -7.33 3.77
CA ARG A 21 11.40 -6.62 3.31
C ARG A 21 11.46 -6.55 1.78
N VAL A 22 11.28 -7.69 1.10
CA VAL A 22 11.31 -7.77 -0.37
C VAL A 22 10.15 -6.97 -0.96
N TYR A 23 8.96 -7.07 -0.39
CA TYR A 23 7.80 -6.26 -0.80
C TYR A 23 8.11 -4.76 -0.71
N LYS A 24 8.71 -4.31 0.40
CA LYS A 24 9.11 -2.91 0.59
C LYS A 24 10.10 -2.44 -0.48
N GLN A 25 11.11 -3.25 -0.80
CA GLN A 25 12.09 -2.95 -1.85
C GLN A 25 11.44 -2.86 -3.24
N VAL A 26 10.48 -3.74 -3.54
CA VAL A 26 9.75 -3.72 -4.81
C VAL A 26 8.95 -2.43 -4.95
N ILE A 27 8.16 -2.06 -3.95
CA ILE A 27 7.33 -0.85 -4.02
C ILE A 27 8.18 0.42 -4.04
N ASP A 28 9.31 0.46 -3.33
CA ASP A 28 10.24 1.60 -3.35
C ASP A 28 10.88 1.78 -4.73
N ARG A 29 11.32 0.67 -5.35
CA ARG A 29 11.88 0.70 -6.71
C ARG A 29 10.84 1.14 -7.75
N GLN A 30 9.60 0.68 -7.61
CA GLN A 30 8.51 1.09 -8.50
C GLN A 30 8.18 2.58 -8.32
N CYS A 31 8.12 3.05 -7.08
CA CYS A 31 7.91 4.45 -6.73
C CYS A 31 8.93 5.34 -7.43
N ALA A 32 10.23 5.03 -7.29
CA ALA A 32 11.30 5.79 -7.93
C ALA A 32 11.16 5.86 -9.45
N LYS A 33 10.81 4.73 -10.10
CA LYS A 33 10.60 4.68 -11.56
C LYS A 33 9.42 5.53 -12.02
N TYR A 34 8.28 5.43 -11.34
CA TYR A 34 7.08 6.19 -11.70
C TYR A 34 7.28 7.68 -11.45
N LEU A 35 7.87 8.04 -10.31
CA LEU A 35 8.16 9.42 -9.96
C LEU A 35 9.13 10.06 -10.96
N MET A 36 10.22 9.38 -11.32
CA MET A 36 11.18 9.87 -12.32
C MET A 36 10.52 10.07 -13.69
N SER A 37 9.70 9.12 -14.12
CA SER A 37 8.99 9.19 -15.41
C SER A 37 7.96 10.32 -15.42
N ALA A 38 7.21 10.48 -14.33
CA ALA A 38 6.24 11.57 -14.18
C ALA A 38 6.93 12.94 -14.14
N LYS A 39 8.04 13.07 -13.41
CA LYS A 39 8.87 14.29 -13.40
C LYS A 39 9.33 14.63 -14.81
N ALA A 40 9.89 13.67 -15.56
CA ALA A 40 10.36 13.90 -16.92
C ALA A 40 9.26 14.37 -17.88
N ILE A 41 8.08 13.76 -17.81
CA ILE A 41 6.91 14.17 -18.61
C ILE A 41 6.50 15.60 -18.25
N TRP A 42 6.42 15.91 -16.96
CA TRP A 42 5.99 17.22 -16.47
C TRP A 42 6.97 18.35 -16.77
N THR A 43 8.28 18.04 -16.74
CA THR A 43 9.31 19.01 -17.12
C THR A 43 9.36 19.25 -18.62
N ALA A 44 8.98 18.26 -19.43
CA ALA A 44 8.97 18.38 -20.89
C ALA A 44 7.82 19.23 -21.41
N ASN A 45 6.64 19.14 -20.79
CA ASN A 45 5.47 19.95 -21.13
C ASN A 45 4.52 20.05 -19.93
N GLN A 46 3.83 21.19 -19.81
CA GLN A 46 2.90 21.50 -18.71
C GLN A 46 1.48 21.79 -19.21
N ASP A 47 1.07 21.06 -20.25
CA ASP A 47 -0.29 21.05 -20.76
C ASP A 47 -1.13 19.93 -20.12
N ILE A 48 -2.41 19.88 -20.50
CA ILE A 48 -3.35 18.86 -19.99
C ILE A 48 -2.92 17.43 -20.36
N ASN A 49 -2.31 17.23 -21.53
CA ASN A 49 -1.87 15.90 -21.95
C ASN A 49 -0.71 15.40 -21.10
N ALA A 50 0.26 16.27 -20.80
CA ALA A 50 1.37 15.97 -19.91
C ALA A 50 0.89 15.73 -18.47
N ALA A 51 -0.04 16.57 -17.98
CA ALA A 51 -0.67 16.39 -16.68
C ALA A 51 -1.34 15.02 -16.57
N ASN A 52 -2.11 14.61 -17.59
CA ASN A 52 -2.81 13.32 -17.59
C ASN A 52 -1.84 12.13 -17.60
N ARG A 53 -0.77 12.20 -18.42
CA ARG A 53 0.25 11.14 -18.47
C ARG A 53 1.04 11.03 -17.17
N ALA A 54 1.44 12.16 -16.59
CA ALA A 54 2.14 12.19 -15.31
C ALA A 54 1.22 11.72 -14.17
N GLY A 55 -0.01 12.22 -14.10
CA GLY A 55 -1.03 11.80 -13.12
C GLY A 55 -1.32 10.29 -13.18
N ALA A 56 -1.42 9.71 -14.37
CA ALA A 56 -1.63 8.27 -14.55
C ALA A 56 -0.49 7.41 -13.98
N LEU A 57 0.76 7.90 -14.05
CA LEU A 57 1.91 7.21 -13.48
C LEU A 57 1.94 7.36 -11.95
N LEU A 58 1.71 8.57 -11.45
CA LEU A 58 1.68 8.85 -10.02
C LEU A 58 0.56 8.09 -9.30
N ALA A 59 -0.61 7.95 -9.93
CA ALA A 59 -1.73 7.17 -9.42
C ALA A 59 -1.43 5.66 -9.27
N ARG A 60 -0.35 5.14 -9.84
CA ARG A 60 0.06 3.73 -9.67
C ARG A 60 0.92 3.51 -8.43
N VAL A 61 1.50 4.56 -7.87
CA VAL A 61 2.44 4.46 -6.76
C VAL A 61 1.75 3.94 -5.51
N GLU A 62 2.40 2.99 -4.84
CA GLU A 62 1.93 2.43 -3.57
C GLU A 62 2.16 3.41 -2.41
N PRO A 63 1.15 3.65 -1.54
CA PRO A 63 1.25 4.61 -0.43
C PRO A 63 2.35 4.31 0.59
N ASN A 64 2.68 3.03 0.74
CA ASN A 64 3.70 2.58 1.68
C ASN A 64 5.13 2.68 1.12
N ALA A 65 5.31 3.19 -0.10
CA ALA A 65 6.62 3.41 -0.68
C ALA A 65 7.31 4.62 -0.04
N SER A 66 8.64 4.58 0.05
CA SER A 66 9.45 5.64 0.67
C SER A 66 9.32 7.00 -0.04
N CYS A 67 9.04 6.99 -1.35
CA CYS A 67 8.98 8.20 -2.16
C CYS A 67 7.56 8.82 -2.26
N TYR A 68 6.59 8.29 -1.50
CA TYR A 68 5.18 8.70 -1.61
C TYR A 68 4.95 10.19 -1.32
N GLY A 69 5.68 10.78 -0.36
CA GLY A 69 5.58 12.22 -0.09
C GLY A 69 6.00 13.11 -1.27
N GLU A 70 7.01 12.70 -2.05
CA GLU A 70 7.39 13.41 -3.27
C GLU A 70 6.35 13.26 -4.39
N VAL A 71 5.65 12.11 -4.41
CA VAL A 71 4.57 11.84 -5.35
C VAL A 71 3.36 12.74 -5.06
N GLU A 72 2.99 12.90 -3.79
CA GLU A 72 1.94 13.83 -3.36
C GLU A 72 2.27 15.27 -3.76
N TYR A 73 3.50 15.70 -3.49
CA TYR A 73 3.96 17.04 -3.83
C TYR A 73 3.89 17.33 -5.35
N LEU A 74 4.40 16.42 -6.17
CA LEU A 74 4.35 16.58 -7.63
C LEU A 74 2.90 16.53 -8.15
N PHE A 75 2.07 15.66 -7.60
CA PHE A 75 0.67 15.55 -7.98
C PHE A 75 -0.12 16.84 -7.67
N GLU A 76 0.12 17.45 -6.51
CA GLU A 76 -0.48 18.73 -6.14
C GLU A 76 -0.04 19.86 -7.08
N GLN A 77 1.26 19.92 -7.41
CA GLN A 77 1.77 20.89 -8.39
C GLN A 77 1.07 20.77 -9.75
N ILE A 78 0.94 19.55 -10.27
CA ILE A 78 0.24 19.29 -11.53
C ILE A 78 -1.22 19.72 -11.42
N GLY A 79 -1.92 19.33 -10.34
CA GLY A 79 -3.32 19.70 -10.12
C GLY A 79 -3.54 21.21 -10.05
N ASN A 80 -2.65 21.95 -9.41
CA ASN A 80 -2.70 23.42 -9.36
C ASN A 80 -2.50 24.03 -10.75
N ARG A 81 -1.58 23.50 -11.56
CA ARG A 81 -1.40 23.96 -12.93
C ARG A 81 -2.62 23.65 -13.81
N VAL A 82 -3.22 22.47 -13.68
CA VAL A 82 -4.43 22.08 -14.43
C VAL A 82 -5.57 23.05 -14.16
N LYS A 83 -5.80 23.45 -12.91
CA LYS A 83 -6.82 24.46 -12.55
C LYS A 83 -6.62 25.82 -13.23
N VAL A 84 -5.38 26.19 -13.55
CA VAL A 84 -5.06 27.47 -14.21
C VAL A 84 -5.31 27.40 -15.71
N ILE A 85 -5.12 26.23 -16.33
CA ILE A 85 -5.18 26.06 -17.79
C ILE A 85 -6.50 25.44 -18.27
N SER A 86 -7.36 24.97 -17.37
CA SER A 86 -8.61 24.29 -17.69
C SER A 86 -9.64 24.50 -16.59
N ASP A 87 -10.86 24.88 -17.00
CA ASP A 87 -12.02 24.96 -16.12
C ASP A 87 -12.58 23.58 -15.71
N ARG A 88 -12.17 22.52 -16.41
CA ARG A 88 -12.58 21.14 -16.10
C ARG A 88 -11.78 20.55 -14.94
N PRO A 89 -12.43 19.83 -14.02
CA PRO A 89 -11.75 19.15 -12.93
C PRO A 89 -10.80 18.07 -13.45
N TRP A 90 -9.63 17.96 -12.83
CA TRP A 90 -8.64 16.96 -13.19
C TRP A 90 -9.06 15.57 -12.66
N GLU A 91 -9.24 14.61 -13.56
CA GLU A 91 -9.88 13.31 -13.24
C GLU A 91 -8.93 12.26 -12.64
N TYR A 92 -7.77 12.65 -12.12
CA TYR A 92 -6.84 11.73 -11.47
C TYR A 92 -6.97 11.78 -9.95
N LYS A 93 -6.78 10.62 -9.32
CA LYS A 93 -6.70 10.46 -7.87
C LYS A 93 -5.48 9.60 -7.56
N LEU A 94 -4.64 10.06 -6.64
CA LEU A 94 -3.61 9.19 -6.06
C LEU A 94 -4.29 8.07 -5.28
N LYS A 95 -3.57 6.97 -5.07
CA LYS A 95 -4.00 5.84 -4.23
C LYS A 95 -4.08 6.20 -2.73
N VAL A 96 -4.63 7.33 -2.30
CA VAL A 96 -4.90 7.64 -0.86
C VAL A 96 -6.18 8.48 -0.76
N LEU A 97 -7.31 7.92 -0.30
CA LEU A 97 -7.72 7.92 1.12
C LEU A 97 -8.38 6.60 1.58
N ASP A 98 -8.52 5.61 0.70
CA ASP A 98 -9.25 4.35 1.00
C ASP A 98 -8.34 3.26 1.59
N ALA A 99 -7.01 3.35 1.42
CA ALA A 99 -6.09 2.32 1.91
C ALA A 99 -5.94 2.31 3.44
N ARG A 100 -6.03 3.47 4.12
CA ARG A 100 -6.00 3.52 5.59
C ARG A 100 -7.31 3.04 6.21
N ILE A 101 -8.44 3.39 5.60
CA ILE A 101 -9.77 2.92 6.02
C ILE A 101 -9.90 1.43 5.71
N SER A 102 -9.62 0.97 4.50
CA SER A 102 -9.68 -0.46 4.14
C SER A 102 -8.66 -1.34 4.87
N GLN A 103 -7.44 -0.86 5.15
CA GLN A 103 -6.50 -1.62 6.00
C GLN A 103 -6.97 -1.64 7.47
N ALA A 104 -7.53 -0.54 7.98
CA ALA A 104 -8.12 -0.52 9.32
C ALA A 104 -9.36 -1.42 9.41
N GLU A 105 -10.21 -1.43 8.38
CA GLU A 105 -11.40 -2.27 8.26
C GLU A 105 -11.02 -3.74 8.12
N GLY A 106 -10.07 -4.08 7.24
CA GLY A 106 -9.56 -5.44 7.08
C GLY A 106 -8.86 -5.96 8.33
N ALA A 107 -8.06 -5.12 9.00
CA ALA A 107 -7.47 -5.46 10.29
C ALA A 107 -8.55 -5.67 11.37
N MET A 108 -9.56 -4.80 11.43
CA MET A 108 -10.71 -4.95 12.34
C MET A 108 -11.53 -6.21 12.04
N GLU A 109 -11.72 -6.58 10.78
CA GLU A 109 -12.45 -7.78 10.39
C GLU A 109 -11.73 -9.05 10.86
N VAL A 110 -10.42 -9.13 10.60
CA VAL A 110 -9.58 -10.23 11.10
C VAL A 110 -9.62 -10.28 12.63
N LEU A 111 -9.51 -9.14 13.31
CA LEU A 111 -9.62 -9.04 14.77
C LEU A 111 -11.00 -9.46 15.30
N ARG A 112 -12.08 -9.09 14.60
CA ARG A 112 -13.46 -9.46 14.95
C ARG A 112 -13.69 -10.96 14.79
N ILE A 113 -13.18 -11.56 13.71
CA ILE A 113 -13.25 -13.01 13.48
C ILE A 113 -12.44 -13.74 14.55
N PHE A 114 -11.23 -13.25 14.86
CA PHE A 114 -10.40 -13.81 15.93
C PHE A 114 -11.09 -13.73 17.29
N ALA A 115 -11.68 -12.57 17.65
CA ALA A 115 -12.43 -12.39 18.89
C ALA A 115 -13.69 -13.29 18.95
N LYS A 116 -14.35 -13.54 17.82
CA LYS A 116 -15.51 -14.45 17.74
C LYS A 116 -15.14 -15.93 17.79
N ASN A 117 -13.96 -16.29 17.30
CA ASN A 117 -13.44 -17.66 17.31
C ASN A 117 -12.53 -17.95 18.51
N GLN A 118 -12.36 -17.01 19.44
CA GLN A 118 -11.67 -17.29 20.70
C GLN A 118 -12.60 -18.07 21.64
N PRO A 119 -12.20 -19.27 22.11
CA PRO A 119 -13.01 -20.06 23.01
C PRO A 119 -13.13 -19.36 24.38
N ASN A 120 -14.36 -19.10 24.82
CA ASN A 120 -14.64 -18.45 26.11
C ASN A 120 -14.36 -19.34 27.34
N TYR A 121 -13.95 -20.59 27.13
CA TYR A 121 -13.52 -21.49 28.21
C TYR A 121 -12.44 -22.43 27.71
N VAL A 122 -11.22 -22.28 28.22
CA VAL A 122 -10.12 -23.22 28.00
C VAL A 122 -10.10 -24.18 29.19
N GLY A 123 -10.84 -25.28 29.07
CA GLY A 123 -10.81 -26.34 30.09
C GLY A 123 -9.48 -27.08 30.03
N TYR A 124 -8.59 -26.83 30.98
CA TYR A 124 -7.38 -27.64 31.12
C TYR A 124 -7.76 -29.04 31.63
N ASN A 125 -7.64 -30.05 30.78
CA ASN A 125 -7.69 -31.44 31.21
C ASN A 125 -6.33 -31.82 31.84
N ILE A 126 -6.11 -31.42 33.09
CA ILE A 126 -5.07 -31.98 33.95
C ILE A 126 -5.52 -33.34 34.49
N GLY A 127 -5.77 -34.29 33.58
CA GLY A 127 -6.17 -35.65 33.88
C GLY A 127 -5.05 -36.65 33.62
N GLY A 128 -4.23 -36.91 34.64
CA GLY A 128 -3.76 -38.27 34.93
C GLY A 128 -2.59 -38.88 34.15
N TRP A 129 -1.55 -38.13 33.76
CA TRP A 129 -0.28 -38.72 33.28
C TRP A 129 0.74 -39.02 34.39
N PHE A 130 0.27 -39.13 35.64
CA PHE A 130 1.04 -39.72 36.74
C PHE A 130 0.24 -40.88 37.34
N ARG A 131 0.39 -42.06 36.73
CA ARG A 131 0.19 -43.32 37.43
C ARG A 131 1.16 -44.36 36.88
#